data_AF-A0A7V0P2R8-F1
#
_entry.id   AF-A0A7V0P2R8-F1
#
_cell.length_a   1.000
_cell.length_b   1.000
_cell.length_c   1.000
_cell.angle_alpha   90.00
_cell.angle_beta   90.00
_cell.angle_gamma   90.00
#
_symmetry.space_group_name_H-M   'P 1'
#
loop_
_entity.id
_entity.type
_entity.pdbx_description
1 polymer ?
#
loop_
_entity_poly.entity_id
_entity_poly.type
_entity_poly.pdbx_seq_one_letter_code
_entity_poly.pdbx_strand_id
1 'polypeptide(L)' 'MRSDILKKNIETLPHRALLMSSGLKKEDFDLNKPFIGIANSYNDIIPGHIHLNELTQEVKRGIRDAGGVPLE' A
#
# COMPACT_ATOMS: atom_id res chain seq x y z
N MET A 1 -11.61 5.10 -9.52
CA MET A 1 -10.12 5.02 -9.49
C MET A 1 -9.69 3.58 -9.82
N ARG A 2 -8.43 3.31 -10.20
CA ARG A 2 -7.99 1.93 -10.50
C ARG A 2 -8.21 0.96 -9.33
N SER A 3 -8.00 1.41 -8.10
CA SER A 3 -8.19 0.61 -6.88
C SER A 3 -9.64 0.20 -6.60
N ASP A 4 -10.63 0.81 -7.26
CA ASP A 4 -12.05 0.49 -7.05
C ASP A 4 -12.37 -0.95 -7.45
N ILE A 5 -11.66 -1.51 -8.44
CA ILE A 5 -11.85 -2.88 -8.94
C ILE A 5 -11.69 -3.90 -7.80
N LEU A 6 -10.70 -3.70 -6.94
CA LEU A 6 -10.45 -4.56 -5.77
C LEU A 6 -11.47 -4.35 -4.64
N LYS A 7 -12.16 -3.20 -4.61
CA LYS A 7 -13.03 -2.81 -3.48
C LYS A 7 -14.50 -3.09 -3.71
N LYS A 8 -14.98 -2.89 -4.94
CA LYS A 8 -16.39 -2.96 -5.30
C LYS A 8 -16.82 -4.37 -5.69
N ASN A 9 -15.98 -5.08 -6.42
CA ASN A 9 -16.46 -6.25 -7.14
C ASN A 9 -16.42 -7.53 -6.28
N ILE A 10 -17.40 -8.42 -6.48
CA ILE A 10 -17.52 -9.65 -5.68
C ILE A 10 -16.42 -10.65 -6.06
N GLU A 11 -16.03 -10.71 -7.34
CA GLU A 11 -14.98 -11.60 -7.81
C GLU A 11 -13.61 -11.31 -7.17
N THR A 12 -13.40 -10.09 -6.64
CA THR A 12 -12.15 -9.71 -5.98
C THR A 12 -12.13 -9.95 -4.47
N LEU A 13 -13.15 -10.61 -3.90
CA LEU A 13 -13.19 -10.97 -2.48
C LEU A 13 -11.96 -11.77 -2.00
N PRO A 14 -11.46 -12.80 -2.73
CA PRO A 14 -10.26 -13.53 -2.30
C PRO A 14 -9.01 -12.65 -2.23
N HIS A 15 -8.86 -11.71 -3.17
CA HIS A 15 -7.75 -10.75 -3.15
C HIS A 15 -7.79 -9.84 -1.93
N ARG A 16 -8.99 -9.39 -1.53
CA ARG A 16 -9.16 -8.61 -0.30
C ARG A 16 -8.80 -9.41 0.94
N ALA A 17 -9.17 -10.68 0.99
CA ALA A 17 -8.81 -11.56 2.10
C ALA A 17 -7.28 -11.69 2.25
N LEU A 18 -6.55 -11.86 1.13
CA LEU A 18 -5.08 -11.88 1.14
C LEU A 18 -4.51 -10.55 1.63
N LEU A 19 -5.00 -9.42 1.13
CA LEU A 19 -4.54 -8.10 1.57
C LEU A 19 -4.81 -7.85 3.06
N MET A 20 -5.94 -8.32 3.59
CA MET A 20 -6.24 -8.24 5.03
C MET A 20 -5.28 -9.13 5.84
N SER A 21 -4.93 -10.31 5.33
CA SER A 21 -3.92 -11.17 5.98
C SER A 21 -2.52 -10.52 6.00
N SER A 22 -2.22 -9.65 5.02
CA SER A 22 -0.99 -8.85 4.96
C SER A 22 -1.02 -7.60 5.84
N GLY A 23 -2.10 -7.39 6.63
CA GLY A 23 -2.18 -6.33 7.63
C GLY A 23 -3.10 -5.15 7.25
N LEU A 24 -3.76 -5.16 6.09
CA LEU A 24 -4.79 -4.15 5.80
C LEU A 24 -6.04 -4.38 6.65
N LYS A 25 -6.66 -3.27 7.09
CA LYS A 25 -7.91 -3.32 7.86
C LYS A 25 -9.12 -3.19 6.95
N LYS A 26 -10.30 -3.56 7.45
CA LYS A 26 -11.55 -3.39 6.69
C LYS A 26 -11.76 -1.93 6.28
N GLU A 27 -11.42 -0.99 7.16
CA GLU A 27 -11.50 0.46 6.89
C GLU A 27 -10.55 0.95 5.78
N ASP A 28 -9.56 0.16 5.38
CA ASP A 28 -8.64 0.53 4.28
C ASP A 28 -9.33 0.37 2.91
N PHE A 29 -10.33 -0.50 2.81
CA PHE A 29 -11.08 -0.74 1.57
C PHE A 29 -12.18 0.29 1.29
N ASP A 30 -12.26 1.37 2.07
CA ASP A 30 -13.14 2.50 1.80
C ASP A 30 -12.89 3.04 0.38
N LEU A 31 -13.97 3.33 -0.34
CA LEU A 31 -13.91 3.82 -1.72
C LEU A 31 -13.21 5.19 -1.83
N ASN A 32 -13.24 5.98 -0.75
CA ASN A 32 -12.61 7.30 -0.70
C ASN A 32 -11.10 7.26 -0.41
N LYS A 33 -10.56 6.11 0.01
CA LYS A 33 -9.13 5.97 0.36
C LYS A 33 -8.31 5.39 -0.79
N PRO A 34 -7.55 6.15 -1.57
CA PRO A 34 -6.79 5.60 -2.70
C PRO A 34 -5.76 4.55 -2.25
N PHE A 35 -5.58 3.47 -3.03
CA PHE A 35 -4.43 2.58 -2.85
C PHE A 35 -3.23 3.17 -3.61
N ILE A 36 -2.12 3.36 -2.90
CA ILE A 36 -0.91 3.98 -3.43
C ILE A 36 0.22 2.94 -3.43
N GLY A 37 0.63 2.52 -4.63
CA GLY A 37 1.80 1.68 -4.80
C GLY A 37 3.09 2.48 -4.63
N ILE A 38 4.03 1.96 -3.85
CA ILE A 38 5.35 2.55 -3.61
C ILE A 38 6.39 1.61 -4.22
N ALA A 39 6.97 1.99 -5.35
CA ALA A 39 8.07 1.24 -5.93
C ALA A 39 9.37 1.60 -5.20
N ASN A 40 9.92 0.65 -4.44
CA ASN A 40 11.17 0.82 -3.71
C ASN A 40 12.29 -0.04 -4.32
N SER A 41 13.43 0.58 -4.63
CA SER A 41 14.62 -0.10 -5.15
C SER A 41 15.69 -0.36 -4.07
N TYR A 42 15.30 -0.36 -2.80
CA TYR A 42 16.14 -0.75 -1.68
C TYR A 42 16.88 -2.06 -1.97
N ASN A 43 18.19 -2.03 -1.73
CA ASN A 43 19.04 -3.20 -1.70
C ASN A 43 20.29 -2.88 -0.85
N ASP A 44 20.99 -3.94 -0.45
CA ASP A 44 22.23 -3.90 0.33
C ASP A 44 23.50 -3.99 -0.53
N ILE A 45 23.36 -4.10 -1.85
CA ILE A 45 24.48 -4.17 -2.81
C ILE A 45 25.02 -2.77 -3.13
N ILE A 46 24.14 -1.78 -3.26
CA ILE A 46 24.48 -0.40 -3.62
C ILE A 46 24.39 0.46 -2.36
N PRO A 47 25.50 1.03 -1.84
CA PRO A 47 25.47 1.83 -0.61
C PRO A 47 24.47 2.99 -0.65
N GLY A 48 24.25 3.60 -1.81
CA GLY A 48 23.26 4.67 -1.97
C GLY A 48 21.80 4.24 -1.80
N HIS A 49 21.48 2.93 -1.83
CA HIS A 49 20.11 2.41 -1.79
C HIS A 49 19.68 1.92 -0.41
N ILE A 50 20.60 1.77 0.54
CA ILE A 50 20.31 1.19 1.86
C ILE A 50 19.29 2.03 2.66
N HIS A 51 19.31 3.35 2.46
CA HIS A 51 18.43 4.29 3.16
C HIS A 51 17.00 4.34 2.59
N LEU A 52 16.76 3.73 1.42
CA LEU A 52 15.45 3.79 0.77
C LEU A 52 14.36 3.06 1.56
N ASN A 53 14.72 2.06 2.38
CA ASN A 53 13.76 1.40 3.25
C ASN A 53 13.24 2.35 4.35
N GLU A 54 14.13 3.12 4.99
CA GLU A 54 13.77 4.12 6.00
C GLU A 54 12.93 5.25 5.37
N LEU A 55 13.35 5.75 4.21
CA LEU A 55 12.60 6.75 3.47
C LEU A 55 11.19 6.26 3.13
N THR A 56 11.07 5.00 2.70
CA THR A 56 9.77 4.42 2.36
C THR A 56 8.84 4.33 3.57
N GLN A 57 9.35 4.11 4.79
CA GLN A 57 8.50 4.16 5.99
C GLN A 57 7.88 5.55 6.20
N GLU A 58 8.64 6.62 5.98
CA GLU A 58 8.12 7.98 6.10
C GLU A 58 7.15 8.34 4.96
N VAL A 59 7.38 7.81 3.75
CA VAL A 59 6.42 7.91 2.63
C VAL A 59 5.11 7.19 2.99
N LYS A 60 5.16 5.97 3.54
CA LYS A 60 3.98 5.23 4.00
C LYS A 60 3.20 6.04 5.05
N ARG A 61 3.89 6.67 6.01
CA ARG A 61 3.28 7.54 7.02
C ARG A 61 2.56 8.72 6.36
N GLY A 62 3.24 9.45 5.48
CA GLY A 62 2.64 10.59 4.78
C GLY A 62 1.40 10.22 3.95
N ILE A 63 1.42 9.05 3.28
CA ILE A 63 0.25 8.54 2.56
C ILE A 63 -0.91 8.25 3.52
N ARG A 64 -0.63 7.63 4.67
CA ARG A 64 -1.67 7.36 5.69
C ARG A 64 -2.25 8.65 6.25
N ASP A 65 -1.42 9.63 6.56
CA ASP A 65 -1.83 10.95 7.08
C ASP A 65 -2.69 11.71 6.06
N ALA A 66 -2.41 11.55 4.76
CA ALA A 66 -3.22 12.08 3.67
C ALA A 66 -4.50 11.27 3.36
N GLY A 67 -4.80 10.21 4.13
CA GLY A 67 -6.00 9.38 3.95
C GLY A 67 -5.88 8.29 2.88
N GLY A 68 -4.68 8.04 2.36
CA GLY A 68 -4.39 6.93 1.44
C GLY A 68 -4.03 5.62 2.15
N VAL A 69 -3.94 4.55 1.37
CA VAL A 69 -3.48 3.23 1.81
C VAL A 69 -2.20 2.88 1.05
N PRO A 70 -1.03 2.92 1.71
CA PRO A 70 0.23 2.61 1.05
C PRO A 70 0.42 1.10 0.89
N LEU A 71 0.96 0.69 -0.24
CA LEU A 71 1.38 -0.67 -0.57
C LEU A 71 2.79 -0.58 -1.17
N GLU A 72 3.78 -1.13 -0.49
CA GLU A 72 5.16 -1.26 -1.00
C GLU A 72 5.39 -2.68 -1.50
#